data_AF-A0AB74TVD3-F1
#
_entry.id   AF-A0AB74TVD3-F1
#
_cell.length_a   1.000
_cell.length_b   1.000
_cell.length_c   1.000
_cell.angle_alpha   90.00
_cell.angle_beta   90.00
_cell.angle_gamma   90.00
#
_symmetry.space_group_name_H-M   'P 1'
#
loop_
_entity.id
_entity.type
_entity.pdbx_description
1 polymer ?
#
loop_
_entity_poly.entity_id
_entity_poly.type
_entity_poly.pdbx_seq_one_letter_code
_entity_poly.pdbx_strand_id
1 'polypeptide(L)'
;MVKHYANLDLNLNQILNGVLQNSPSEPQSAVKGQVFFDTTVNRLKVYDGEKWVSSALTGNEIVTLLNQASTKIKTSQIDGFNEALGEISMSGADIVDAINGGDTSINADKVQYEASKTVKQALQEALQATGGIDGKVSNAKQDALREAKEYSDTKIDELINGAPGDLDTLKEIADMLSANKDIIETLKGATKKHAETIGDGVATEHTVTHNLNTRDVVVTLHENQAPYEVVLADIEVTDTNRVLVRTAQAVEQDALKVVVIG
;
A
#
# COMPACT_ATOMS: atom_id res chain seq x y z
N MET A 1 26.64 -93.86 69.85
CA MET A 1 25.60 -92.83 69.64
C MET A 1 24.25 -93.47 69.89
N VAL A 2 23.38 -92.80 70.65
CA VAL A 2 22.01 -93.25 70.86
C VAL A 2 21.24 -93.04 69.56
N LYS A 3 20.65 -94.10 69.02
CA LYS A 3 19.74 -94.02 67.88
C LYS A 3 18.32 -94.02 68.41
N HIS A 4 17.52 -93.05 67.98
CA HIS A 4 16.09 -93.02 68.24
C HIS A 4 15.37 -93.69 67.07
N TYR A 5 14.55 -94.70 67.34
CA TYR A 5 13.77 -95.45 66.34
C TYR A 5 12.30 -95.01 66.29
N ALA A 6 11.96 -93.94 67.02
CA ALA A 6 10.67 -93.28 67.04
C ALA A 6 10.88 -91.76 67.12
N ASN A 7 9.84 -90.99 66.82
CA ASN A 7 9.86 -89.54 66.94
C ASN A 7 10.19 -89.12 68.39
N LEU A 8 11.00 -88.07 68.53
CA LEU A 8 11.29 -87.47 69.82
C LEU A 8 10.32 -86.32 70.07
N ASP A 9 9.45 -86.48 71.07
CA ASP A 9 8.63 -85.40 71.61
C ASP A 9 9.35 -84.74 72.79
N LEU A 10 9.54 -83.42 72.73
CA LEU A 10 10.19 -82.63 73.78
C LEU A 10 9.20 -82.06 74.81
N ASN A 11 7.89 -82.30 74.66
CA ASN A 11 6.84 -81.75 75.52
C ASN A 11 6.96 -80.22 75.71
N LEU A 12 7.17 -79.48 74.60
CA LEU A 12 7.41 -78.03 74.56
C LEU A 12 8.71 -77.53 75.22
N ASN A 13 9.60 -78.42 75.69
CA ASN A 13 10.95 -78.02 76.08
C ASN A 13 11.83 -77.72 74.84
N GLN A 14 13.02 -77.18 75.06
CA GLN A 14 13.95 -76.78 74.00
C GLN A 14 15.23 -77.60 74.04
N ILE A 15 15.88 -77.71 72.88
CA ILE A 15 17.27 -78.17 72.80
C ILE A 15 18.17 -76.99 73.13
N LEU A 16 18.92 -77.09 74.22
CA LEU A 16 19.89 -76.07 74.61
C LEU A 16 21.25 -76.37 73.97
N ASN A 17 21.89 -75.34 73.40
CA ASN A 17 23.20 -75.42 72.76
C ASN A 17 23.29 -76.52 71.67
N GLY A 18 22.16 -76.82 71.03
CA GLY A 18 22.08 -77.81 69.95
C GLY A 18 22.71 -77.26 68.68
N VAL A 19 23.49 -78.11 68.00
CA VAL A 19 24.02 -77.83 66.65
C VAL A 19 23.22 -78.66 65.67
N LEU A 20 22.75 -78.04 64.59
CA LEU A 20 22.10 -78.77 63.49
C LEU A 20 23.13 -79.64 62.77
N GLN A 21 22.66 -80.52 61.88
CA GLN A 21 23.58 -81.24 61.01
C GLN A 21 24.34 -80.24 60.13
N ASN A 22 25.65 -80.10 60.37
CA ASN A 22 26.53 -79.31 59.52
C ASN A 22 26.96 -80.15 58.33
N SER A 23 26.72 -79.66 57.11
CA SER A 23 27.12 -80.35 55.90
C SER A 23 27.44 -79.35 54.79
N PRO A 24 28.49 -79.57 53.96
CA PRO A 24 28.76 -78.74 52.79
C PRO A 24 27.87 -79.09 51.58
N SER A 25 27.10 -80.19 51.68
CA SER A 25 26.24 -80.68 50.60
C SER A 25 24.87 -81.13 51.13
N GLU A 26 23.88 -81.11 50.24
CA GLU A 26 22.49 -81.47 50.54
C GLU A 26 22.34 -82.98 50.80
N PRO A 27 21.67 -83.39 51.90
CA PRO A 27 21.35 -84.80 52.15
C PRO A 27 20.52 -85.44 51.02
N GLN A 28 20.92 -86.63 50.57
CA GLN A 28 20.37 -87.31 49.38
C GLN A 28 19.05 -88.07 49.61
N SER A 29 18.72 -88.38 50.87
CA SER A 29 17.46 -89.05 51.25
C SER A 29 16.68 -88.16 52.21
N ALA A 30 16.46 -86.92 51.79
CA ALA A 30 15.84 -85.91 52.63
C ALA A 30 14.36 -86.25 52.91
N VAL A 31 13.93 -85.99 54.14
CA VAL A 31 12.52 -86.10 54.54
C VAL A 31 11.95 -84.69 54.66
N LYS A 32 10.69 -84.49 54.24
CA LYS A 32 10.02 -83.19 54.34
C LYS A 32 10.10 -82.65 55.77
N GLY A 33 10.52 -81.39 55.91
CA GLY A 33 10.74 -80.74 57.20
C GLY A 33 12.11 -81.02 57.84
N GLN A 34 12.96 -81.85 57.23
CA GLN A 34 14.34 -82.02 57.68
C GLN A 34 15.10 -80.71 57.55
N VAL A 35 15.94 -80.41 58.54
CA VAL A 35 16.76 -79.19 58.59
C VAL A 35 18.24 -79.53 58.69
N PHE A 36 19.08 -78.76 58.01
CA PHE A 36 20.53 -78.82 58.15
C PHE A 36 21.14 -77.43 57.99
N PHE A 37 22.38 -77.26 58.45
CA PHE A 37 23.15 -76.04 58.22
C PHE A 37 24.13 -76.28 57.08
N ASP A 38 23.93 -75.57 55.98
CA ASP A 38 24.81 -75.61 54.82
C ASP A 38 26.05 -74.75 55.10
N THR A 39 27.18 -75.40 55.32
CA THR A 39 28.44 -74.74 55.68
C THR A 39 29.11 -74.04 54.50
N THR A 40 28.67 -74.29 53.26
CA THR A 40 29.20 -73.62 52.07
C THR A 40 28.58 -72.23 51.94
N VAL A 41 27.26 -72.12 52.13
CA VAL A 41 26.54 -70.83 52.04
C VAL A 41 26.30 -70.15 53.39
N ASN A 42 26.62 -70.82 54.50
CA ASN A 42 26.38 -70.36 55.87
C ASN A 42 24.90 -70.00 56.13
N ARG A 43 24.01 -70.92 55.76
CA ARG A 43 22.56 -70.77 55.90
C ARG A 43 21.90 -72.06 56.38
N LEU A 44 20.84 -71.91 57.15
CA LEU A 44 19.94 -73.01 57.46
C LEU A 44 19.14 -73.36 56.20
N LYS A 45 19.01 -74.65 55.91
CA LYS A 45 18.16 -75.15 54.83
C LYS A 45 17.12 -76.12 55.38
N VAL A 46 15.92 -76.06 54.82
CA VAL A 46 14.80 -76.95 55.12
C VAL A 46 14.41 -77.69 53.84
N TYR A 47 14.13 -78.99 53.92
CA TYR A 47 13.58 -79.73 52.77
C TYR A 47 12.07 -79.55 52.72
N ASP A 48 11.54 -78.93 51.66
CA ASP A 48 10.09 -78.64 51.53
C ASP A 48 9.26 -79.86 51.08
N GLY A 49 9.94 -80.95 50.72
CA GLY A 49 9.36 -82.17 50.16
C GLY A 49 9.73 -82.41 48.69
N GLU A 50 10.25 -81.40 48.00
CA GLU A 50 10.74 -81.48 46.63
C GLU A 50 12.21 -81.09 46.55
N LYS A 51 12.58 -79.99 47.19
CA LYS A 51 13.94 -79.40 47.16
C LYS A 51 14.34 -78.83 48.52
N TRP A 52 15.64 -78.57 48.66
CA TRP A 52 16.15 -77.81 49.80
C TRP A 52 15.93 -76.32 49.56
N VAL A 53 15.27 -75.66 50.50
CA VAL A 53 15.05 -74.22 50.50
C VAL A 53 15.86 -73.55 51.60
N SER A 54 16.47 -72.41 51.28
CA SER A 54 17.25 -71.61 52.21
C SER A 54 16.34 -70.81 53.15
N SER A 55 16.78 -70.59 54.39
CA SER A 55 16.09 -69.70 55.33
C SER A 55 16.14 -68.22 54.92
N ALA A 56 17.03 -67.86 54.00
CA ALA A 56 17.13 -66.54 53.39
C ALA A 56 16.75 -66.60 51.91
N LEU A 57 16.01 -65.59 51.45
CA LEU A 57 15.67 -65.41 50.04
C LEU A 57 16.87 -64.91 49.23
N THR A 58 16.99 -65.40 48.01
CA THR A 58 17.90 -64.88 46.98
C THR A 58 17.32 -63.65 46.29
N GLY A 59 18.17 -62.88 45.60
CA GLY A 59 17.70 -61.73 44.81
C GLY A 59 16.64 -62.11 43.77
N ASN A 60 16.80 -63.23 43.06
CA ASN A 60 15.83 -63.70 42.07
C ASN A 60 14.49 -64.10 42.70
N GLU A 61 14.49 -64.71 43.89
CA GLU A 61 13.26 -65.03 44.61
C GLU A 61 12.54 -63.76 45.06
N ILE A 62 13.27 -62.75 45.53
CA ILE A 62 12.71 -61.44 45.87
C ILE A 62 12.03 -60.82 44.64
N VAL A 63 12.71 -60.77 43.48
CA VAL A 63 12.15 -60.21 42.23
C VAL A 63 10.89 -60.96 41.80
N THR A 64 10.90 -62.29 41.89
CA THR A 64 9.74 -63.11 41.53
C THR A 64 8.54 -62.81 42.42
N LEU A 65 8.75 -62.73 43.74
CA LEU A 65 7.71 -62.38 44.70
C LEU A 65 7.17 -60.98 44.47
N LEU A 66 8.03 -60.00 44.17
CA LEU A 66 7.62 -58.63 43.85
C LEU A 66 6.73 -58.56 42.60
N ASN A 67 7.08 -59.30 41.54
CA ASN A 67 6.29 -59.34 40.30
C ASN A 67 4.92 -60.00 40.48
N GLN A 68 4.78 -60.90 41.45
CA GLN A 68 3.52 -61.57 41.76
C GLN A 68 2.67 -60.81 42.79
N ALA A 69 3.23 -59.79 43.43
CA ALA A 69 2.53 -59.04 44.48
C ALA A 69 1.36 -58.22 43.92
N SER A 70 0.21 -58.25 44.59
CA SER A 70 -0.96 -57.44 44.25
C SER A 70 -0.93 -56.02 44.85
N THR A 71 0.06 -55.73 45.68
CA THR A 71 0.26 -54.43 46.35
C THR A 71 1.45 -53.70 45.75
N LYS A 72 1.34 -52.38 45.57
CA LYS A 72 2.43 -51.55 45.06
C LYS A 72 3.55 -51.40 46.10
N ILE A 73 4.79 -51.36 45.64
CA ILE A 73 5.93 -50.91 46.45
C ILE A 73 5.83 -49.40 46.58
N LYS A 74 5.98 -48.87 47.79
CA LYS A 74 6.07 -47.42 47.99
C LYS A 74 7.42 -46.95 47.47
N THR A 75 7.40 -46.03 46.52
CA THR A 75 8.61 -45.47 45.90
C THR A 75 9.53 -44.79 46.92
N SER A 76 8.96 -44.21 47.99
CA SER A 76 9.71 -43.65 49.12
C SER A 76 10.52 -44.67 49.92
N GLN A 77 10.32 -45.97 49.70
CA GLN A 77 11.08 -47.06 50.35
C GLN A 77 12.13 -47.67 49.42
N ILE A 78 12.28 -47.14 48.20
CA ILE A 78 13.31 -47.54 47.25
C ILE A 78 14.30 -46.38 47.16
N ASP A 79 15.46 -46.56 47.76
CA ASP A 79 16.55 -45.58 47.72
C ASP A 79 16.97 -45.31 46.26
N GLY A 80 17.17 -44.05 45.90
CA GLY A 80 17.54 -43.64 44.54
C GLY A 80 16.39 -43.61 43.50
N PHE A 81 15.17 -44.05 43.85
CA PHE A 81 14.08 -44.12 42.86
C PHE A 81 13.58 -42.73 42.43
N ASN A 82 13.48 -41.79 43.36
CA ASN A 82 13.00 -40.43 43.05
C ASN A 82 14.09 -39.63 42.32
N GLU A 83 15.35 -39.91 42.61
CA GLU A 83 16.52 -39.35 41.94
C GLU A 83 16.56 -39.79 40.48
N ALA A 84 16.41 -41.10 40.22
CA ALA A 84 16.32 -41.64 38.87
C ALA A 84 15.12 -41.09 38.08
N LEU A 85 13.98 -40.87 38.73
CA LEU A 85 12.84 -40.20 38.09
C LEU A 85 13.12 -38.73 37.80
N GLY A 86 13.78 -38.03 38.71
CA GLY A 86 14.17 -36.62 38.54
C GLY A 86 15.11 -36.40 37.35
N GLU A 87 16.01 -37.35 37.08
CA GLU A 87 16.91 -37.31 35.92
C GLU A 87 16.19 -37.54 34.57
N ILE A 88 15.08 -38.28 34.58
CA ILE A 88 14.31 -38.61 33.37
C ILE A 88 13.20 -37.57 33.12
N SER A 89 12.67 -36.96 34.18
CA SER A 89 11.63 -35.93 34.05
C SER A 89 12.25 -34.58 33.75
N MET A 90 12.11 -34.11 32.51
CA MET A 90 12.30 -32.68 32.24
C MET A 90 11.18 -31.91 32.95
N SER A 91 11.53 -30.97 33.83
CA SER A 91 10.54 -30.05 34.39
C SER A 91 9.95 -29.18 33.28
N GLY A 92 8.82 -28.51 33.57
CA GLY A 92 8.29 -27.51 32.65
C GLY A 92 9.31 -26.42 32.30
N ALA A 93 10.22 -26.09 33.23
CA ALA A 93 11.31 -25.14 32.99
C ALA A 93 12.40 -25.73 32.08
N ASP A 94 12.81 -26.99 32.30
CA ASP A 94 13.81 -27.65 31.44
C ASP A 94 13.30 -27.82 30.01
N ILE A 95 11.99 -28.05 29.85
CA ILE A 95 11.32 -28.07 28.54
C ILE A 95 11.42 -26.69 27.89
N VAL A 96 11.15 -25.62 28.64
CA VAL A 96 11.23 -24.24 28.14
C VAL A 96 12.67 -23.88 27.76
N ASP A 97 13.66 -24.26 28.55
CA ASP A 97 15.07 -23.98 28.28
C ASP A 97 15.59 -24.77 27.08
N ALA A 98 15.23 -26.04 26.94
CA ALA A 98 15.59 -26.85 25.77
C ALA A 98 14.94 -26.33 24.48
N ILE A 99 13.69 -25.86 24.59
CA ILE A 99 12.94 -25.20 23.51
C ILE A 99 13.63 -23.90 23.09
N ASN A 100 14.01 -23.06 24.06
CA ASN A 100 14.58 -21.74 23.80
C ASN A 100 16.09 -21.75 23.47
N GLY A 101 16.83 -22.78 23.88
CA GLY A 101 18.28 -22.91 23.69
C GLY A 101 18.74 -23.71 22.47
N GLY A 102 17.84 -24.41 21.76
CA GLY A 102 18.17 -25.27 20.61
C GLY A 102 18.02 -24.59 19.24
N ASP A 103 18.86 -24.99 18.26
CA ASP A 103 19.03 -24.30 16.96
C ASP A 103 18.29 -24.97 15.75
N THR A 104 17.29 -25.83 15.98
CA THR A 104 16.60 -26.56 14.86
C THR A 104 15.06 -26.56 14.90
N SER A 105 14.48 -25.52 15.52
CA SER A 105 13.06 -25.10 15.46
C SER A 105 12.04 -25.83 16.34
N ILE A 106 11.22 -25.02 17.01
CA ILE A 106 9.96 -25.41 17.66
C ILE A 106 8.86 -25.20 16.63
N ASN A 107 7.87 -26.10 16.55
CA ASN A 107 6.74 -25.95 15.63
C ASN A 107 6.08 -24.57 15.79
N ALA A 108 6.18 -23.73 14.76
CA ALA A 108 5.69 -22.35 14.75
C ALA A 108 4.17 -22.25 14.99
N ASP A 109 3.39 -23.29 14.71
CA ASP A 109 1.94 -23.32 14.99
C ASP A 109 1.63 -23.49 16.49
N LYS A 110 2.58 -24.05 17.27
CA LYS A 110 2.48 -24.23 18.72
C LYS A 110 3.13 -23.12 19.53
N VAL A 111 4.05 -22.36 18.93
CA VAL A 111 4.59 -21.12 19.50
C VAL A 111 3.75 -19.97 18.97
N GLN A 112 2.62 -19.71 19.61
CA GLN A 112 1.87 -18.47 19.45
C GLN A 112 2.70 -17.33 20.06
N TYR A 113 3.74 -16.89 19.34
CA TYR A 113 4.42 -15.66 19.68
C TYR A 113 3.46 -14.53 19.31
N GLU A 114 2.79 -13.96 20.32
CA GLU A 114 1.88 -12.81 20.21
C GLU A 114 2.48 -11.65 19.39
N ALA A 115 3.81 -11.58 19.21
CA ALA A 115 4.41 -10.56 18.37
C ALA A 115 4.07 -10.66 16.87
N SER A 116 3.66 -11.83 16.36
CA SER A 116 3.14 -11.92 14.97
C SER A 116 1.74 -11.31 14.83
N LYS A 117 0.98 -11.26 15.93
CA LYS A 117 -0.31 -10.57 16.01
C LYS A 117 -0.09 -9.06 16.11
N THR A 118 0.87 -8.60 16.91
CA THR A 118 1.16 -7.17 17.06
C THR A 118 1.81 -6.54 15.84
N VAL A 119 2.75 -7.21 15.13
CA VAL A 119 3.35 -6.62 13.92
C VAL A 119 2.35 -6.56 12.76
N LYS A 120 1.54 -7.60 12.56
CA LYS A 120 0.47 -7.57 11.55
C LYS A 120 -0.58 -6.54 11.89
N GLN A 121 -1.00 -6.47 13.15
CA GLN A 121 -1.97 -5.49 13.62
C GLN A 121 -1.41 -4.07 13.53
N ALA A 122 -0.16 -3.83 13.95
CA ALA A 122 0.50 -2.54 13.82
C ALA A 122 0.69 -2.12 12.35
N LEU A 123 1.01 -3.06 11.46
CA LEU A 123 1.09 -2.78 10.03
C LEU A 123 -0.30 -2.46 9.45
N GLN A 124 -1.33 -3.18 9.87
CA GLN A 124 -2.70 -3.00 9.42
C GLN A 124 -3.30 -1.69 9.97
N GLU A 125 -3.02 -1.34 11.22
CA GLU A 125 -3.34 -0.06 11.87
C GLU A 125 -2.59 1.09 11.21
N ALA A 126 -1.29 0.94 10.92
CA ALA A 126 -0.51 1.94 10.20
C ALA A 126 -1.01 2.14 8.76
N LEU A 127 -1.40 1.06 8.07
CA LEU A 127 -1.99 1.14 6.74
C LEU A 127 -3.34 1.85 6.80
N GLN A 128 -4.22 1.47 7.73
CA GLN A 128 -5.54 2.09 7.94
C GLN A 128 -5.44 3.55 8.40
N ALA A 129 -4.47 3.91 9.23
CA ALA A 129 -4.22 5.30 9.66
C ALA A 129 -3.90 6.22 8.47
N THR A 130 -3.36 5.67 7.38
CA THR A 130 -3.15 6.40 6.12
C THR A 130 -4.33 6.32 5.14
N GLY A 131 -5.46 5.73 5.56
CA GLY A 131 -6.63 5.46 4.71
C GLY A 131 -6.46 4.26 3.77
N GLY A 132 -5.46 3.41 4.02
CA GLY A 132 -5.08 2.33 3.12
C GLY A 132 -4.37 2.82 1.85
N ILE A 133 -4.19 1.91 0.89
CA ILE A 133 -3.72 2.26 -0.46
C ILE A 133 -4.70 3.24 -1.11
N ASP A 134 -5.99 3.04 -0.90
CA ASP A 134 -7.06 3.87 -1.47
C ASP A 134 -7.02 5.32 -0.97
N GLY A 135 -6.75 5.53 0.33
CA GLY A 135 -6.61 6.86 0.93
C GLY A 135 -5.44 7.65 0.34
N LYS A 136 -4.26 7.03 0.23
CA LYS A 136 -3.09 7.67 -0.41
C LYS A 136 -3.34 7.99 -1.89
N VAL A 137 -3.95 7.06 -2.63
CA VAL A 137 -4.31 7.27 -4.04
C VAL A 137 -5.36 8.38 -4.18
N SER A 138 -6.32 8.46 -3.27
CA SER A 138 -7.34 9.53 -3.26
C SER A 138 -6.71 10.90 -3.02
N ASN A 139 -5.80 11.02 -2.03
CA ASN A 139 -5.10 12.27 -1.74
C ASN A 139 -4.25 12.72 -2.94
N ALA A 140 -3.46 11.82 -3.54
CA ALA A 140 -2.66 12.13 -4.71
C ALA A 140 -3.53 12.59 -5.91
N LYS A 141 -4.70 11.99 -6.11
CA LYS A 141 -5.67 12.44 -7.13
C LYS A 141 -6.23 13.82 -6.82
N GLN A 142 -6.54 14.11 -5.55
CA GLN A 142 -7.03 15.41 -5.12
C GLN A 142 -5.96 16.50 -5.29
N ASP A 143 -4.71 16.21 -4.93
CA ASP A 143 -3.58 17.12 -5.11
C ASP A 143 -3.36 17.42 -6.60
N ALA A 144 -3.28 16.39 -7.45
CA ALA A 144 -3.14 16.57 -8.89
C ALA A 144 -4.31 17.37 -9.50
N LEU A 145 -5.54 17.14 -9.05
CA LEU A 145 -6.71 17.90 -9.52
C LEU A 145 -6.67 19.36 -9.07
N ARG A 146 -6.21 19.62 -7.84
CA ARG A 146 -6.05 20.97 -7.29
C ARG A 146 -4.96 21.73 -8.04
N GLU A 147 -3.78 21.14 -8.22
CA GLU A 147 -2.68 21.73 -8.99
C GLU A 147 -3.09 22.04 -10.44
N ALA A 148 -3.83 21.13 -11.08
CA ALA A 148 -4.35 21.37 -12.43
C ALA A 148 -5.33 22.54 -12.49
N LYS A 149 -6.24 22.64 -11.50
CA LYS A 149 -7.17 23.77 -11.39
C LYS A 149 -6.44 25.08 -11.13
N GLU A 150 -5.52 25.11 -10.16
CA GLU A 150 -4.71 26.29 -9.84
C GLU A 150 -3.91 26.76 -11.06
N TYR A 151 -3.33 25.84 -11.84
CA TYR A 151 -2.65 26.19 -13.09
C TYR A 151 -3.61 26.79 -14.13
N SER A 152 -4.77 26.15 -14.36
CA SER A 152 -5.77 26.68 -15.29
C SER A 152 -6.27 28.06 -14.88
N ASP A 153 -6.60 28.25 -13.60
CA ASP A 153 -7.06 29.52 -13.06
C ASP A 153 -5.95 30.59 -13.19
N THR A 154 -4.70 30.26 -12.86
CA THR A 154 -3.54 31.16 -13.05
C THR A 154 -3.36 31.54 -14.52
N LYS A 155 -3.49 30.59 -15.46
CA LYS A 155 -3.37 30.90 -16.90
C LYS A 155 -4.52 31.73 -17.41
N ILE A 156 -5.73 31.51 -16.92
CA ILE A 156 -6.87 32.36 -17.23
C ILE A 156 -6.62 33.77 -16.68
N ASP A 157 -6.19 33.89 -15.42
CA ASP A 157 -5.84 35.15 -14.77
C ASP A 157 -4.73 35.91 -15.50
N GLU A 158 -3.67 35.23 -15.93
CA GLU A 158 -2.59 35.81 -16.75
C GLU A 158 -3.13 36.36 -18.09
N LEU A 159 -4.06 35.64 -18.73
CA LEU A 159 -4.65 36.04 -20.00
C LEU A 159 -5.65 37.21 -19.85
N ILE A 160 -6.37 37.29 -18.73
CA ILE A 160 -7.33 38.37 -18.43
C ILE A 160 -6.71 39.51 -17.62
N ASN A 161 -5.42 39.44 -17.31
CA ASN A 161 -4.63 40.39 -16.53
C ASN A 161 -5.15 40.61 -15.09
N GLY A 162 -5.58 39.54 -14.42
CA GLY A 162 -6.03 39.56 -13.02
C GLY A 162 -7.35 40.31 -12.80
N ALA A 163 -8.21 40.33 -13.81
CA ALA A 163 -9.54 40.92 -13.69
C ALA A 163 -10.36 40.17 -12.63
N PRO A 164 -10.97 40.86 -11.65
CA PRO A 164 -11.86 40.22 -10.67
C PRO A 164 -12.93 39.38 -11.38
N GLY A 165 -13.38 38.28 -10.77
CA GLY A 165 -14.39 37.40 -11.38
C GLY A 165 -15.73 38.09 -11.73
N ASP A 166 -15.97 39.29 -11.19
CA ASP A 166 -17.12 40.13 -11.50
C ASP A 166 -16.91 41.08 -12.70
N LEU A 167 -15.67 41.27 -13.15
CA LEU A 167 -15.27 42.16 -14.25
C LEU A 167 -14.55 41.34 -15.34
N ASP A 168 -15.33 40.69 -16.20
CA ASP A 168 -14.80 39.98 -17.36
C ASP A 168 -14.21 40.99 -18.36
N THR A 169 -12.88 41.15 -18.36
CA THR A 169 -12.17 42.10 -19.24
C THR A 169 -12.43 41.85 -20.72
N LEU A 170 -12.71 40.61 -21.13
CA LEU A 170 -13.07 40.32 -22.51
C LEU A 170 -14.50 40.77 -22.82
N LYS A 171 -15.42 40.63 -21.87
CA LYS A 171 -16.76 41.19 -21.97
C LYS A 171 -16.76 42.71 -22.01
N GLU A 172 -15.93 43.38 -21.22
CA GLU A 172 -15.77 44.84 -21.29
C GLU A 172 -15.28 45.29 -22.67
N ILE A 173 -14.27 44.62 -23.23
CA ILE A 173 -13.78 44.89 -24.59
C ILE A 173 -14.86 44.61 -25.64
N ALA A 174 -15.60 43.51 -25.50
CA ALA A 174 -16.69 43.13 -26.40
C ALA A 174 -17.86 44.14 -26.35
N ASP A 175 -18.21 44.60 -25.16
CA ASP A 175 -19.24 45.62 -24.93
C ASP A 175 -18.78 46.98 -25.46
N MET A 176 -17.51 47.37 -25.27
CA MET A 176 -16.93 48.58 -25.86
C MET A 176 -16.93 48.55 -27.39
N LEU A 177 -16.57 47.43 -28.00
CA LEU A 177 -16.63 47.27 -29.45
C LEU A 177 -18.07 47.31 -29.95
N SER A 178 -19.00 46.70 -29.22
CA SER A 178 -20.43 46.70 -29.55
C SER A 178 -21.03 48.09 -29.41
N ALA A 179 -20.68 48.84 -28.37
CA ALA A 179 -21.11 50.23 -28.16
C ALA A 179 -20.60 51.15 -29.28
N ASN A 180 -19.41 50.88 -29.81
CA ASN A 180 -18.83 51.64 -30.91
C ASN A 180 -19.16 51.08 -32.30
N LYS A 181 -19.96 50.00 -32.39
CA LYS A 181 -20.33 49.38 -33.66
C LYS A 181 -21.03 50.39 -34.58
N ASP A 182 -21.92 51.19 -34.03
CA ASP A 182 -22.66 52.21 -34.76
C ASP A 182 -21.73 53.30 -35.31
N ILE A 183 -20.66 53.66 -34.57
CA ILE A 183 -19.64 54.61 -35.03
C ILE A 183 -18.88 54.01 -36.21
N ILE A 184 -18.49 52.74 -36.15
CA ILE A 184 -17.79 52.04 -37.23
C ILE A 184 -18.66 51.93 -38.47
N GLU A 185 -19.95 51.62 -38.32
CA GLU A 185 -20.91 51.57 -39.41
C GLU A 185 -21.14 52.96 -40.02
N THR A 186 -21.24 54.00 -39.18
CA THR A 186 -21.36 55.40 -39.61
C THR A 186 -20.13 55.84 -40.41
N LEU A 187 -18.91 55.49 -39.97
CA LEU A 187 -17.68 55.83 -40.69
C LEU A 187 -17.55 55.07 -42.02
N LYS A 188 -18.07 53.85 -42.11
CA LYS A 188 -18.10 53.08 -43.37
C LYS A 188 -19.05 53.69 -44.40
N GLY A 189 -20.17 54.25 -43.95
CA GLY A 189 -21.17 54.91 -44.80
C GLY A 189 -20.97 56.41 -44.99
N ALA A 190 -19.96 57.01 -44.35
CA ALA A 190 -19.69 58.44 -44.49
C ALA A 190 -19.28 58.78 -45.93
N THR A 191 -19.83 59.89 -46.45
CA THR A 191 -19.41 60.46 -47.73
C THR A 191 -17.93 60.78 -47.70
N LYS A 192 -17.20 60.31 -48.70
CA LYS A 192 -15.78 60.54 -48.90
C LYS A 192 -15.58 61.70 -49.88
N LYS A 193 -14.35 62.21 -49.95
CA LYS A 193 -13.96 63.29 -50.86
C LYS A 193 -12.77 62.84 -51.69
N HIS A 194 -12.84 63.08 -52.99
CA HIS A 194 -11.72 63.03 -53.91
C HIS A 194 -11.51 64.41 -54.54
N ALA A 195 -10.25 64.77 -54.82
CA ALA A 195 -9.97 66.04 -55.48
C ALA A 195 -8.76 65.93 -56.42
N GLU A 196 -8.96 66.23 -57.70
CA GLU A 196 -7.98 66.09 -58.78
C GLU A 196 -7.88 67.41 -59.56
N THR A 197 -6.69 67.74 -60.04
CA THR A 197 -6.49 68.93 -60.87
C THR A 197 -6.52 68.50 -62.33
N ILE A 198 -7.19 69.26 -63.20
CA ILE A 198 -7.33 68.99 -64.63
C ILE A 198 -6.86 70.17 -65.46
N GLY A 199 -6.52 69.88 -66.72
CA GLY A 199 -6.04 70.86 -67.70
C GLY A 199 -4.70 70.44 -68.29
N ASP A 200 -4.67 70.30 -69.61
CA ASP A 200 -3.49 69.93 -70.41
C ASP A 200 -3.21 70.93 -71.54
N GLY A 201 -3.96 72.03 -71.57
CA GLY A 201 -3.88 73.08 -72.58
C GLY A 201 -4.48 72.71 -73.94
N VAL A 202 -5.03 71.50 -74.12
CA VAL A 202 -5.44 71.00 -75.44
C VAL A 202 -6.81 70.32 -75.44
N ALA A 203 -7.09 69.45 -74.47
CA ALA A 203 -8.32 68.68 -74.42
C ALA A 203 -9.49 69.51 -73.88
N THR A 204 -10.67 69.27 -74.44
CA THR A 204 -11.96 69.76 -73.92
C THR A 204 -12.69 68.71 -73.08
N GLU A 205 -12.08 67.53 -72.92
CA GLU A 205 -12.61 66.42 -72.12
C GLU A 205 -11.53 65.87 -71.18
N HIS A 206 -11.83 65.80 -69.88
CA HIS A 206 -10.92 65.27 -68.87
C HIS A 206 -11.63 64.22 -68.00
N THR A 207 -11.05 63.03 -67.90
CA THR A 207 -11.56 61.98 -67.01
C THR A 207 -10.93 62.09 -65.63
N VAL A 208 -11.75 62.25 -64.59
CA VAL A 208 -11.35 62.27 -63.18
C VAL A 208 -11.68 60.93 -62.53
N THR A 209 -10.69 60.31 -61.88
CA THR A 209 -10.83 58.96 -61.28
C THR A 209 -10.89 59.05 -59.76
N HIS A 210 -12.09 59.05 -59.21
CA HIS A 210 -12.34 59.31 -57.79
C HIS A 210 -12.31 58.07 -56.87
N ASN A 211 -12.48 56.86 -57.41
CA ASN A 211 -12.45 55.60 -56.65
C ASN A 211 -13.41 55.54 -55.44
N LEU A 212 -14.52 56.30 -55.47
CA LEU A 212 -15.50 56.33 -54.37
C LEU A 212 -16.47 55.14 -54.41
N ASN A 213 -16.45 54.35 -55.48
CA ASN A 213 -17.32 53.21 -55.72
C ASN A 213 -18.82 53.51 -55.61
N THR A 214 -19.21 54.71 -56.01
CA THR A 214 -20.61 55.17 -56.08
C THR A 214 -20.80 56.08 -57.29
N ARG A 215 -21.99 56.05 -57.88
CA ARG A 215 -22.41 57.04 -58.89
C ARG A 215 -23.12 58.24 -58.26
N ASP A 216 -23.51 58.13 -57.00
CA ASP A 216 -24.15 59.19 -56.24
C ASP A 216 -23.08 60.18 -55.77
N VAL A 217 -22.62 61.01 -56.70
CA VAL A 217 -21.54 61.98 -56.47
C VAL A 217 -22.01 63.41 -56.71
N VAL A 218 -21.44 64.34 -55.95
CA VAL A 218 -21.51 65.78 -56.20
C VAL A 218 -20.15 66.22 -56.72
N VAL A 219 -20.14 66.80 -57.91
CA VAL A 219 -18.92 67.29 -58.56
C VAL A 219 -18.95 68.81 -58.62
N THR A 220 -17.92 69.44 -58.08
CA THR A 220 -17.73 70.88 -58.15
C THR A 220 -16.37 71.17 -58.78
N LEU A 221 -16.34 72.13 -59.70
CA LEU A 221 -15.11 72.60 -60.32
C LEU A 221 -14.85 74.02 -59.87
N HIS A 222 -13.60 74.32 -59.55
CA HIS A 222 -13.17 75.69 -59.29
C HIS A 222 -11.82 75.95 -59.92
N GLU A 223 -11.50 77.22 -60.19
CA GLU A 223 -10.17 77.60 -60.63
C GLU A 223 -9.12 77.15 -59.60
N ASN A 224 -7.99 76.64 -60.06
CA ASN A 224 -6.91 76.14 -59.21
C ASN A 224 -6.03 77.29 -58.68
N GLN A 225 -6.33 78.54 -59.05
CA GLN A 225 -5.68 79.74 -58.57
C GLN A 225 -6.73 80.79 -58.15
N ALA A 226 -6.33 81.75 -57.32
CA ALA A 226 -7.22 82.83 -56.90
C ALA A 226 -7.78 83.58 -58.12
N PRO A 227 -9.11 83.85 -58.18
CA PRO A 227 -10.07 83.88 -57.07
C PRO A 227 -10.72 82.55 -56.62
N TYR A 228 -10.34 81.40 -57.19
CA TYR A 228 -10.98 80.09 -56.94
C TYR A 228 -12.47 80.09 -57.30
N GLU A 229 -12.83 80.75 -58.40
CA GLU A 229 -14.21 80.84 -58.86
C GLU A 229 -14.74 79.46 -59.28
N VAL A 230 -16.02 79.22 -59.00
CA VAL A 230 -16.69 77.97 -59.41
C VAL A 230 -16.95 78.03 -60.91
N VAL A 231 -16.48 77.00 -61.61
CA VAL A 231 -16.60 76.88 -63.06
C VAL A 231 -17.73 75.92 -63.41
N LEU A 232 -18.58 76.31 -64.36
CA LEU A 232 -19.63 75.46 -64.90
C LEU A 232 -19.10 74.67 -66.10
N ALA A 233 -19.28 73.35 -66.05
CA ALA A 233 -18.89 72.40 -67.08
C ALA A 233 -19.94 71.30 -67.16
N ASP A 234 -20.00 70.61 -68.30
CA ASP A 234 -20.87 69.44 -68.43
C ASP A 234 -20.19 68.25 -67.74
N ILE A 235 -20.87 67.66 -66.77
CA ILE A 235 -20.37 66.53 -65.98
C ILE A 235 -21.14 65.27 -66.34
N GLU A 236 -20.42 64.22 -66.71
CA GLU A 236 -20.97 62.90 -66.94
C GLU A 236 -20.37 61.89 -65.94
N VAL A 237 -21.22 61.23 -65.15
CA VAL A 237 -20.79 60.10 -64.30
C VAL A 237 -20.72 58.85 -65.16
N THR A 238 -19.50 58.46 -65.54
CA THR A 238 -19.27 57.38 -66.52
C THR A 238 -19.35 55.99 -65.88
N ASP A 239 -18.80 55.83 -64.68
CA ASP A 239 -18.90 54.62 -63.86
C ASP A 239 -18.89 54.94 -62.36
N THR A 240 -18.78 53.93 -61.49
CA THR A 240 -18.81 54.12 -60.03
C THR A 240 -17.54 54.77 -59.46
N ASN A 241 -16.49 54.94 -60.26
CA ASN A 241 -15.20 55.45 -59.85
C ASN A 241 -14.70 56.61 -60.73
N ARG A 242 -15.45 57.02 -61.75
CA ARG A 242 -15.00 57.97 -62.76
C ARG A 242 -16.09 58.94 -63.19
N VAL A 243 -15.69 60.21 -63.35
CA VAL A 243 -16.49 61.26 -63.97
C VAL A 243 -15.73 61.86 -65.14
N LEU A 244 -16.46 62.25 -66.19
CA LEU A 244 -15.92 62.96 -67.34
C LEU A 244 -16.37 64.41 -67.27
N VAL A 245 -15.41 65.32 -67.31
CA VAL A 245 -15.63 66.77 -67.35
C VAL A 245 -15.48 67.22 -68.79
N ARG A 246 -16.50 67.90 -69.33
CA ARG A 246 -16.44 68.55 -70.65
C ARG A 246 -16.53 70.05 -70.52
N THR A 247 -15.57 70.76 -71.11
CA THR A 247 -15.49 72.21 -71.11
C THR A 247 -15.72 72.76 -72.52
N ALA A 248 -16.25 73.98 -72.61
CA ALA A 248 -16.50 74.63 -73.90
C ALA A 248 -15.21 75.00 -74.66
N GLN A 249 -14.09 75.09 -73.94
CA GLN A 249 -12.74 75.41 -74.46
C GLN A 249 -11.70 74.53 -73.77
N ALA A 250 -10.54 74.36 -74.40
CA ALA A 250 -9.44 73.62 -73.81
C ALA A 250 -9.05 74.21 -72.46
N VAL A 251 -8.91 73.38 -71.44
CA VAL A 251 -8.52 73.83 -70.10
C VAL A 251 -7.02 74.02 -70.07
N GLU A 252 -6.55 75.23 -69.74
CA GLU A 252 -5.12 75.53 -69.57
C GLU A 252 -4.48 74.57 -68.55
N GLN A 253 -3.18 74.36 -68.67
CA GLN A 253 -2.43 73.42 -67.83
C GLN A 253 -2.75 73.63 -66.34
N ASP A 254 -3.25 72.57 -65.69
CA ASP A 254 -3.59 72.56 -64.25
C ASP A 254 -4.51 73.70 -63.77
N ALA A 255 -5.34 74.26 -64.67
CA ALA A 255 -6.12 75.46 -64.38
C ALA A 255 -7.35 75.21 -63.50
N LEU A 256 -7.90 73.99 -63.47
CA LEU A 256 -9.12 73.68 -62.72
C LEU A 256 -8.91 72.58 -61.69
N LYS A 257 -9.52 72.72 -60.53
CA LYS A 257 -9.61 71.70 -59.49
C LYS A 257 -11.01 71.11 -59.47
N VAL A 258 -11.10 69.79 -59.66
CA VAL A 258 -12.33 69.02 -59.57
C VAL A 258 -12.42 68.39 -58.19
N VAL A 259 -13.51 68.64 -57.48
CA VAL A 259 -13.82 68.02 -56.19
C VAL A 259 -15.03 67.12 -56.39
N VAL A 260 -14.86 65.83 -56.09
CA VAL A 260 -15.91 64.81 -56.15
C VAL A 260 -16.20 64.37 -54.71
N ILE A 261 -17.46 64.50 -54.27
CA ILE A 261 -17.94 64.06 -52.95
C ILE A 261 -18.96 62.93 -53.17
N GLY A 262 -18.81 61.81 -52.48
CA GLY A 262 -19.67 60.62 -52.62
C GLY A 262 -19.29 59.50 -51.66
#